data_AF-A0A496YNG4-F1
#
_entry.id   AF-A0A496YNG4-F1
#
_cell.length_a   1.000
_cell.length_b   1.000
_cell.length_c   1.000
_cell.angle_alpha   90.00
_cell.angle_beta   90.00
_cell.angle_gamma   90.00
#
_symmetry.space_group_name_H-M   'P 1'
#
loop_
_entity.id
_entity.type
_entity.pdbx_description
1 polymer ?
#
loop_
_entity_poly.entity_id
_entity_poly.type
_entity_poly.pdbx_seq_one_letter_code
_entity_poly.pdbx_strand_id
1 'polypeptide(L)' 'MEDRSGKPDTLVVLWSSGDREVATRMVFMYTLNAKRKGWWH' A
#
# COMPACT_ATOMS: atom_id res chain seq x y z
N MET A 1 9.76 -11.14 -25.39
CA MET A 1 9.50 -11.44 -23.98
C MET A 1 9.76 -10.13 -23.24
N GLU A 2 8.70 -9.35 -22.97
CA GLU A 2 8.87 -8.02 -22.37
C GLU A 2 9.41 -8.13 -20.96
N ASP A 3 10.52 -7.44 -20.73
CA ASP A 3 11.15 -7.24 -19.43
C ASP A 3 10.21 -6.40 -18.55
N ARG A 4 9.53 -7.03 -17.59
CA ARG A 4 8.76 -6.32 -16.55
C ARG A 4 9.65 -5.86 -15.41
N SER A 5 10.84 -5.33 -15.72
CA SER A 5 11.68 -4.62 -14.75
C SER A 5 11.14 -3.20 -14.51
N GLY A 6 9.87 -3.12 -14.11
CA GLY A 6 9.23 -1.90 -13.64
C GLY A 6 9.08 -2.04 -12.13
N LYS A 7 9.59 -1.08 -11.36
CA LYS A 7 9.24 -0.99 -9.94
C LYS A 7 7.71 -0.99 -9.83
N PRO A 8 7.12 -1.59 -8.80
CA PRO A 8 5.68 -1.61 -8.70
C PRO A 8 5.16 -0.18 -8.49
N ASP A 9 4.50 0.34 -9.53
CA ASP A 9 3.98 1.70 -9.59
C ASP A 9 2.72 1.86 -8.71
N THR A 10 1.97 0.77 -8.51
CA THR A 10 0.67 0.81 -7.82
C THR A 10 0.64 -0.06 -6.57
N LEU A 11 0.20 0.52 -5.45
CA LEU A 11 -0.14 -0.18 -4.22
C LEU A 11 -1.65 -0.44 -4.15
N VAL A 12 -2.04 -1.71 -4.01
CA VAL A 12 -3.42 -2.11 -3.73
C VAL A 12 -3.45 -2.83 -2.38
N VAL A 13 -4.38 -2.44 -1.50
CA VAL A 13 -4.58 -3.08 -0.19
C VAL A 13 -5.94 -3.75 -0.13
N LEU A 14 -5.95 -5.08 -0.02
CA LEU A 14 -7.15 -5.84 0.30
C LEU A 14 -7.35 -5.85 1.81
N TRP A 15 -8.36 -5.12 2.26
CA TRP A 15 -8.72 -5.04 3.67
C TRP A 15 -10.01 -5.81 3.93
N SER A 16 -9.91 -6.94 4.64
CA SER A 16 -11.04 -7.83 4.95
C SER A 16 -11.46 -7.84 6.44
N SER A 17 -10.60 -7.36 7.34
CA SER A 17 -10.89 -7.33 8.78
C SER A 17 -11.88 -6.20 9.14
N GLY A 18 -12.90 -6.48 9.94
CA GLY A 18 -13.77 -5.45 10.51
C GLY A 18 -13.18 -4.71 11.71
N ASP A 19 -11.98 -5.09 12.17
CA ASP A 19 -11.34 -4.51 13.34
C ASP A 19 -10.82 -3.08 13.06
N ARG A 20 -11.31 -2.12 13.85
CA ARG A 20 -10.93 -0.71 13.79
C ARG A 20 -9.44 -0.48 14.07
N GLU A 21 -8.85 -1.28 14.94
CA GLU A 21 -7.45 -1.12 15.32
C GLU A 21 -6.53 -1.48 14.15
N VAL A 22 -6.85 -2.54 13.42
CA VAL A 22 -6.15 -2.94 12.19
C VAL A 22 -6.23 -1.84 11.12
N ALA A 23 -7.39 -1.20 10.99
CA ALA A 23 -7.57 -0.08 10.05
C ALA A 23 -6.62 1.09 10.37
N THR A 24 -6.57 1.49 11.63
CA THR A 24 -5.85 2.71 12.06
C THR A 24 -4.36 2.49 12.23
N ARG A 25 -3.95 1.38 12.85
CA ARG A 25 -2.53 1.10 13.13
C ARG A 25 -1.78 0.48 11.95
N MET A 26 -2.50 -0.16 11.03
CA MET A 26 -1.88 -0.87 9.91
C MET A 26 -2.25 -0.23 8.58
N VAL A 27 -3.52 -0.28 8.17
CA VAL A 27 -3.95 0.11 6.83
C VAL A 27 -3.68 1.60 6.57
N PHE A 28 -4.20 2.48 7.44
CA PHE A 28 -4.04 3.93 7.28
C PHE A 28 -2.61 4.39 7.54
N MET A 29 -1.93 3.83 8.54
CA MET A 29 -0.53 4.15 8.78
C MET A 29 0.33 3.84 7.54
N TYR A 30 0.22 2.63 6.97
CA TYR A 30 1.06 2.22 5.85
C TYR A 30 0.70 2.96 4.57
N THR A 31 -0.59 3.00 4.18
CA THR A 31 -1.04 3.64 2.94
C THR A 31 -0.76 5.15 2.92
N LEU A 32 -0.94 5.84 4.06
CA LEU A 32 -0.66 7.26 4.16
C LEU A 32 0.84 7.55 4.05
N ASN A 33 1.68 6.79 4.75
CA ASN A 33 3.13 6.97 4.68
C ASN A 33 3.68 6.60 3.30
N ALA A 34 3.16 5.53 2.68
CA ALA A 34 3.49 5.11 1.33
C ALA A 34 3.27 6.24 0.31
N LYS A 35 2.11 6.90 0.38
CA LYS A 35 1.78 8.06 -0.47
C LYS A 35 2.68 9.26 -0.18
N ARG A 36 2.88 9.60 1.10
CA ARG A 36 3.66 10.80 1.50
C ARG A 36 5.15 10.68 1.20
N LYS A 37 5.70 9.46 1.25
CA LYS A 37 7.13 9.20 1.08
C LYS A 37 7.47 8.67 -0.32
N GLY A 38 6.50 8.54 -1.21
CA GLY A 38 6.70 8.02 -2.57
C GLY A 38 7.27 6.61 -2.58
N TRP A 39 6.77 5.73 -1.69
CA TRP A 39 7.22 4.33 -1.66
C TRP A 39 6.79 3.53 -2.90
N TRP A 40 5.74 4.00 -3.56
CA TRP A 40 5.19 3.48 -4.82
C TRP A 40 5.02 4.69 -5.75
N HIS A 41 5.28 4.51 -7.06
CA HIS A 41 5.50 5.59 -8.03
C HIS A 41 4.39 5.70 -9.07
#